data_AF-A0A5C4M9J5-F1
#
_entry.id   AF-A0A5C4M9J5-F1
#
_cell.length_a   1.000
_cell.length_b   1.000
_cell.length_c   1.000
_cell.angle_alpha   90.00
_cell.angle_beta   90.00
_cell.angle_gamma   90.00
#
_symmetry.space_group_name_H-M   'P 1'
#
loop_
_entity.id
_entity.type
_entity.pdbx_description
1 polymer ?
#
loop_
_entity_poly.entity_id
_entity_poly.type
_entity_poly.pdbx_seq_one_letter_code
_entity_poly.pdbx_strand_id
1 'polypeptide(L)'
;MAGDAVPPRAPLTGLLTQLRILVTVLTVDGHDPQVAAMFAGLADTAVDAEPMLSGIDPAVLIEIRSALAYGRRGDRDAARADLLMASQRLATLLLERDRPRRAAAADEPTKRWSIES
;
A
#
# COMPACT_ATOMS: atom_id res chain seq x y z
N MET A 1 30.24 5.34 -3.62
CA MET A 1 29.11 4.88 -4.44
C MET A 1 28.24 4.00 -3.56
N ALA A 2 27.24 4.58 -2.90
CA ALA A 2 26.24 3.81 -2.18
C ALA A 2 25.23 3.31 -3.22
N GLY A 3 25.16 2.00 -3.43
CA GLY A 3 24.06 1.44 -4.20
C GLY A 3 22.78 1.71 -3.43
N ASP A 4 21.88 2.50 -4.00
CA ASP A 4 20.50 2.64 -3.53
C ASP A 4 19.88 1.24 -3.55
N ALA A 5 19.97 0.55 -2.42
CA ALA A 5 19.30 -0.72 -2.22
C ALA A 5 17.81 -0.42 -2.20
N VAL A 6 17.19 -0.53 -3.37
CA VAL A 6 15.74 -0.46 -3.60
C VAL A 6 15.08 -1.29 -2.49
N PRO A 7 14.42 -0.67 -1.49
CA PRO A 7 13.91 -1.43 -0.36
C PRO A 7 12.88 -2.49 -0.82
N PRO A 8 12.78 -3.63 -0.11
CA PRO A 8 11.97 -4.78 -0.53
C PRO A 8 10.51 -4.37 -0.75
N ARG A 9 9.87 -4.84 -1.81
CA ARG A 9 8.49 -4.41 -2.19
C ARG A 9 7.39 -5.12 -1.42
N ALA A 10 7.66 -6.34 -0.93
CA ALA A 10 6.67 -7.17 -0.27
C ALA A 10 5.97 -6.47 0.93
N PRO A 11 6.68 -5.72 1.80
CA PRO A 11 6.05 -4.95 2.88
C PRO A 11 5.03 -3.91 2.39
N LEU A 12 5.38 -3.13 1.35
CA LEU A 12 4.48 -2.10 0.80
C LEU A 12 3.27 -2.69 0.08
N THR A 13 3.45 -3.83 -0.60
CA THR A 13 2.34 -4.56 -1.22
C THR A 13 1.40 -5.17 -0.16
N GLY A 14 1.96 -5.67 0.94
CA GLY A 14 1.20 -6.14 2.10
C GLY A 14 0.37 -5.02 2.73
N LEU A 15 1.01 -3.88 2.98
CA LEU A 15 0.34 -2.68 3.51
C LEU A 15 -0.79 -2.20 2.58
N LEU A 16 -0.54 -2.11 1.26
CA LEU A 16 -1.58 -1.73 0.29
C LEU A 16 -2.77 -2.70 0.32
N THR A 17 -2.51 -3.99 0.47
CA THR A 17 -3.56 -5.01 0.57
C THR A 17 -4.40 -4.80 1.82
N GLN A 18 -3.77 -4.60 2.98
CA GLN A 18 -4.49 -4.35 4.23
C GLN A 18 -5.35 -3.07 4.17
N LEU A 19 -4.80 -1.97 3.62
CA LEU A 19 -5.54 -0.72 3.43
C LEU A 19 -6.81 -0.95 2.61
N ARG A 20 -6.70 -1.64 1.47
CA ARG A 20 -7.83 -1.93 0.59
C ARG A 20 -8.88 -2.81 1.25
N ILE A 21 -8.47 -3.86 1.94
CA ILE A 21 -9.39 -4.74 2.68
C ILE A 21 -10.15 -3.92 3.72
N LEU A 22 -9.47 -3.10 4.50
CA LEU A 22 -10.11 -2.31 5.55
C LEU A 22 -11.06 -1.24 4.98
N VAL A 23 -10.71 -0.59 3.86
CA VAL A 23 -11.63 0.30 3.13
C VAL A 23 -12.90 -0.44 2.71
N THR A 24 -12.77 -1.65 2.17
CA THR A 24 -13.91 -2.47 1.75
C THR A 24 -14.77 -2.85 2.96
N VAL A 25 -14.16 -3.35 4.03
CA VAL A 25 -14.90 -3.72 5.26
C VAL A 25 -15.67 -2.53 5.82
N LEU A 26 -15.02 -1.36 5.97
CA LEU A 26 -15.70 -0.16 6.48
C LEU A 26 -16.81 0.35 5.53
N THR A 27 -16.75 0.02 4.25
CA THR A 27 -17.80 0.37 3.28
C THR A 27 -19.00 -0.55 3.38
N VAL A 28 -18.78 -1.83 3.68
CA VAL A 28 -19.84 -2.86 3.74
C VAL A 28 -20.46 -2.93 5.14
N ASP A 29 -19.63 -3.03 6.18
CA ASP A 29 -20.05 -3.05 7.57
C ASP A 29 -18.96 -2.48 8.51
N GLY A 30 -19.10 -1.20 8.86
CA GLY A 30 -18.20 -0.52 9.80
C GLY A 30 -18.35 -0.93 11.27
N HIS A 31 -19.31 -1.79 11.59
CA HIS A 31 -19.60 -2.25 12.96
C HIS A 31 -19.13 -3.68 13.21
N ASP A 32 -18.51 -4.33 12.23
CA ASP A 32 -17.94 -5.67 12.41
C ASP A 32 -16.94 -5.66 13.58
N PRO A 33 -17.09 -6.57 14.57
CA PRO A 33 -16.22 -6.64 15.73
C PRO A 33 -14.74 -6.86 15.37
N GLN A 34 -14.44 -7.40 14.19
CA GLN A 34 -13.08 -7.61 13.70
C GLN A 34 -12.39 -6.32 13.26
N VAL A 35 -13.12 -5.23 12.99
CA VAL A 35 -12.56 -3.95 12.54
C VAL A 35 -11.48 -3.43 13.49
N ALA A 36 -11.69 -3.58 14.80
CA ALA A 36 -10.70 -3.17 15.81
C ALA A 36 -9.38 -3.96 15.68
N ALA A 37 -9.46 -5.27 15.47
CA ALA A 37 -8.30 -6.13 15.25
C ALA A 37 -7.58 -5.81 13.93
N MET A 38 -8.34 -5.48 12.88
CA MET A 38 -7.78 -5.07 11.59
C MET A 38 -7.02 -3.74 11.70
N PHE A 39 -7.55 -2.76 12.45
CA PHE A 39 -6.83 -1.51 12.73
C PHE A 39 -5.54 -1.76 13.54
N ALA A 40 -5.55 -2.70 14.48
CA ALA A 40 -4.35 -3.06 15.24
C ALA A 40 -3.27 -3.68 14.32
N GLY A 41 -3.65 -4.66 13.48
CA GLY A 41 -2.71 -5.25 12.52
C GLY A 41 -2.19 -4.26 11.47
N LEU A 42 -3.02 -3.29 11.08
CA LEU A 42 -2.59 -2.18 10.22
C LEU A 42 -1.57 -1.28 10.93
N ALA A 43 -1.77 -0.99 12.22
CA ALA A 43 -0.83 -0.21 13.01
C ALA A 43 0.55 -0.87 13.08
N ASP A 44 0.58 -2.18 13.34
CA ASP A 44 1.83 -2.97 13.39
C ASP A 44 2.54 -2.94 12.03
N THR A 45 1.80 -3.19 10.96
CA THR A 45 2.34 -3.18 9.59
C THR A 45 2.84 -1.78 9.19
N ALA A 46 2.19 -0.71 9.66
CA ALA A 46 2.59 0.67 9.41
C ALA A 46 3.90 1.04 10.14
N VAL A 47 4.11 0.53 11.36
CA VAL A 47 5.37 0.68 12.10
C VAL A 47 6.51 -0.01 11.35
N ASP A 48 6.29 -1.23 10.87
CA ASP A 48 7.30 -1.97 10.10
C ASP A 48 7.64 -1.28 8.77
N ALA A 49 6.64 -0.65 8.13
CA ALA A 49 6.80 0.07 6.87
C ALA A 49 7.33 1.51 7.03
N GLU A 50 7.38 2.05 8.26
CA GLU A 50 7.72 3.45 8.53
C GLU A 50 9.10 3.87 7.99
N PRO A 51 10.20 3.11 8.20
CA PRO A 51 11.51 3.51 7.68
C PRO A 51 11.53 3.65 6.15
N MET A 52 10.76 2.79 5.46
CA MET A 52 10.67 2.82 4.01
C MET A 52 9.80 3.98 3.51
N LEU A 53 8.63 4.18 4.11
CA LEU A 53 7.71 5.23 3.69
C LEU A 53 8.24 6.62 4.03
N SER A 54 8.93 6.79 5.15
CA SER A 54 9.50 8.08 5.55
C SER A 54 10.51 8.64 4.54
N GLY A 55 11.25 7.76 3.86
CA GLY A 55 12.21 8.15 2.83
C GLY A 55 11.61 8.37 1.43
N ILE A 56 10.37 7.94 1.19
CA ILE A 56 9.75 7.96 -0.15
C ILE A 56 8.59 8.96 -0.18
N ASP A 57 7.60 8.75 0.68
CA ASP A 57 6.42 9.62 0.79
C ASP A 57 5.86 9.55 2.22
N PRO A 58 6.22 10.51 3.09
CA PRO A 58 5.71 10.55 4.46
C PRO A 58 4.21 10.85 4.54
N ALA A 59 3.58 11.35 3.47
CA ALA A 59 2.14 11.63 3.48
C ALA A 59 1.30 10.34 3.61
N VAL A 60 1.79 9.21 3.08
CA VAL A 60 1.14 7.90 3.28
C VAL A 60 1.06 7.56 4.77
N LEU A 61 2.14 7.78 5.53
CA LEU A 61 2.15 7.52 6.98
C LEU A 61 1.23 8.47 7.74
N ILE A 62 1.15 9.73 7.33
CA ILE A 62 0.26 10.72 7.93
C ILE A 62 -1.20 10.26 7.78
N GLU A 63 -1.61 9.86 6.57
CA GLU A 63 -2.97 9.39 6.30
C GLU A 63 -3.28 8.11 7.08
N ILE A 64 -2.36 7.15 7.15
CA ILE A 64 -2.55 5.93 7.95
C ILE A 64 -2.71 6.27 9.44
N ARG A 65 -1.89 7.17 9.99
CA ARG A 65 -1.95 7.57 11.40
C ARG A 65 -3.25 8.31 11.72
N SER A 66 -3.73 9.16 10.81
CA SER A 66 -5.02 9.84 10.94
C SER A 66 -6.18 8.84 10.91
N ALA A 67 -6.17 7.89 9.96
CA ALA A 67 -7.15 6.82 9.91
C ALA A 67 -7.21 5.99 11.21
N LEU A 68 -6.05 5.64 11.77
CA LEU A 68 -5.95 4.92 13.06
C LEU A 68 -6.52 5.75 14.21
N ALA A 69 -6.29 7.07 14.21
CA ALA A 69 -6.85 7.97 15.22
C ALA A 69 -8.38 8.06 15.11
N TYR A 70 -8.93 8.18 13.90
CA TYR A 70 -10.38 8.15 13.67
C TYR A 70 -10.98 6.78 14.03
N GLY A 71 -10.32 5.69 13.65
CA GLY A 71 -10.73 4.33 13.97
C GLY A 71 -10.86 4.07 15.48
N ARG A 72 -9.96 4.64 16.30
CA ARG A 72 -10.05 4.59 17.77
C ARG A 72 -11.20 5.40 18.36
N ARG A 73 -11.60 6.48 17.68
CA ARG A 73 -12.73 7.34 18.09
C ARG A 73 -14.08 6.82 17.61
N GLY A 74 -14.10 5.74 16.82
CA GLY A 74 -15.31 5.21 16.20
C GLY A 74 -15.78 5.99 14.96
N ASP A 75 -15.00 6.97 14.50
CA ASP A 75 -15.32 7.76 13.31
C ASP A 75 -14.95 6.96 12.04
N ARG A 76 -15.86 6.09 11.61
CA ARG A 76 -15.61 5.11 10.54
C ARG A 76 -15.53 5.76 9.17
N ASP A 77 -16.30 6.83 8.92
CA ASP A 77 -16.28 7.52 7.64
C ASP A 77 -14.99 8.32 7.45
N ALA A 78 -14.54 9.05 8.47
CA ALA A 78 -13.24 9.73 8.42
C ALA A 78 -12.08 8.73 8.30
N ALA A 79 -12.13 7.63 9.08
CA ALA A 79 -11.13 6.59 8.97
C ALA A 79 -11.09 5.98 7.56
N ARG A 80 -12.25 5.68 6.97
CA ARG A 80 -12.35 5.12 5.61
C ARG A 80 -11.79 6.08 4.56
N ALA A 81 -12.09 7.38 4.66
CA ALA A 81 -11.59 8.38 3.72
C ALA A 81 -10.05 8.44 3.72
N ASP A 82 -9.45 8.48 4.91
CA ASP A 82 -7.99 8.51 5.05
C ASP A 82 -7.32 7.21 4.58
N LEU A 83 -7.93 6.04 4.86
CA LEU A 83 -7.44 4.75 4.34
C LEU A 83 -7.50 4.70 2.82
N LEU A 84 -8.57 5.24 2.20
CA LEU A 84 -8.71 5.31 0.76
C LEU A 84 -7.59 6.18 0.15
N MET A 85 -7.36 7.36 0.71
CA MET A 85 -6.29 8.27 0.27
C MET A 85 -4.90 7.62 0.37
N ALA A 86 -4.59 7.00 1.53
CA ALA A 86 -3.35 6.27 1.72
C ALA A 86 -3.19 5.14 0.69
N SER A 87 -4.25 4.39 0.40
CA SER A 87 -4.22 3.28 -0.56
C SER A 87 -3.99 3.75 -2.00
N GLN A 88 -4.56 4.90 -2.38
CA GLN A 88 -4.39 5.48 -3.72
C GLN A 88 -2.97 5.99 -3.91
N ARG A 89 -2.45 6.75 -2.93
CA ARG A 89 -1.07 7.26 -2.95
C ARG A 89 -0.06 6.12 -2.99
N LEU A 90 -0.23 5.11 -2.14
CA LEU A 90 0.67 3.95 -2.11
C LEU A 90 0.62 3.14 -3.41
N ALA A 91 -0.56 2.98 -4.02
CA ALA A 91 -0.68 2.32 -5.32
C ALA A 91 0.08 3.10 -6.42
N THR A 92 -0.06 4.42 -6.45
CA THR A 92 0.67 5.29 -7.39
C THR A 92 2.19 5.16 -7.22
N LEU A 93 2.68 5.23 -5.98
CA LEU A 93 4.11 5.07 -5.68
C LEU A 93 4.65 3.72 -6.17
N LEU A 94 3.89 2.64 -5.97
CA LEU A 94 4.27 1.31 -6.44
C LEU A 94 4.27 1.21 -7.97
N LEU A 95 3.34 1.88 -8.65
CA LEU A 95 3.24 1.90 -10.11
C LEU A 95 4.38 2.71 -10.76
N GLU A 96 4.72 3.85 -10.19
CA GLU A 96 5.81 4.71 -10.66
C GLU A 96 7.16 4.01 -10.52
N ARG A 97 7.39 3.36 -9.38
CA ARG A 97 8.57 2.52 -9.14
C ARG A 97 8.67 1.33 -10.10
N ASP A 98 7.53 0.85 -10.60
CA ASP A 98 7.47 -0.24 -11.58
C ASP A 98 7.77 0.19 -13.02
N ARG A 99 7.68 1.49 -13.31
CA ARG A 99 7.77 2.00 -14.69
C ARG A 99 9.08 1.62 -15.39
N PRO A 100 10.27 1.71 -14.75
CA PRO A 100 11.53 1.33 -15.39
C PRO A 100 11.59 -0.18 -15.70
N ARG A 101 11.09 -1.03 -14.80
CA ARG A 101 11.05 -2.48 -15.00
C ARG A 101 10.11 -2.87 -16.15
N ARG A 102 8.96 -2.22 -16.25
CA ARG A 102 7.99 -2.46 -17.34
C ARG A 102 8.52 -2.00 -18.69
N ALA A 103 9.23 -0.87 -18.74
CA ALA A 103 9.90 -0.42 -19.95
C ALA A 103 10.96 -1.44 -20.42
N ALA A 104 11.82 -1.90 -19.51
CA ALA A 104 12.83 -2.92 -19.83
C ALA A 104 12.24 -4.26 -20.29
N ALA A 105 11.12 -4.71 -19.70
CA ALA A 105 10.43 -5.94 -20.12
C ALA A 105 9.66 -5.77 -21.45
N ALA A 106 9.27 -4.55 -21.81
CA ALA A 106 8.69 -4.26 -23.12
C ALA A 106 9.77 -4.22 -24.22
N ASP A 107 10.99 -3.81 -23.87
CA ASP A 107 12.16 -3.81 -24.75
C ASP A 107 12.85 -5.18 -24.83
N GLU A 108 12.48 -6.15 -23.98
CA GLU A 108 12.91 -7.54 -24.16
C GLU A 108 12.32 -8.06 -25.48
N PRO A 109 13.18 -8.48 -26.44
CA PRO A 109 12.70 -9.07 -27.68
C PRO A 109 11.94 -10.32 -27.27
N THR A 110 10.62 -10.23 -27.38
CA THR A 110 9.72 -11.33 -27.11
C THR A 110 10.27 -12.47 -27.95
N LYS A 111 10.82 -13.52 -27.29
CA LYS A 111 11.25 -14.75 -27.96
C LYS A 111 9.99 -15.34 -28.57
N ARG A 112 9.62 -14.79 -29.72
CA ARG A 112 8.55 -15.23 -30.60
C ARG A 112 9.00 -16.64 -30.93
N TRP A 113 8.28 -17.62 -30.40
CA TRP A 113 8.54 -19.01 -30.64
C TRP A 113 8.64 -19.15 -32.16
N SER A 114 9.85 -19.38 -32.66
CA SER A 114 10.05 -19.72 -34.06
C SER A 114 9.35 -21.05 -34.26
N ILE A 115 8.11 -20.99 -34.72
CA ILE A 115 7.45 -22.13 -35.32
C ILE A 115 8.12 -22.24 -36.69
N GLU A 116 9.26 -22.91 -36.75
CA GLU A 116 9.82 -23.44 -37.99
C GLU A 116 8.81 -24.48 -38.51
N SER A 117 8.37 -24.29 -39.76
CA SER A 117 7.63 -25.28 -40.56
C SER A 117 8.50 -25.72 -41.73
#